data_AF-A0A930U612-F1
#
_entry.id   AF-A0A930U612-F1
#
_cell.length_a   1.000
_cell.length_b   1.000
_cell.length_c   1.000
_cell.angle_alpha   90.00
_cell.angle_beta   90.00
_cell.angle_gamma   90.00
#
_symmetry.space_group_name_H-M   'P 1'
#
loop_
_entity.id
_entity.type
_entity.pdbx_description
1 polymer ?
#
loop_
_entity_poly.entity_id
_entity_poly.type
_entity_poly.pdbx_seq_one_letter_code
_entity_poly.pdbx_strand_id
1 'polypeptide(L)'
;MNKLEVNQVGGFPMTTRILDEIQKAHAVFNSLGGLAGNFTIIAGCVTVGSTVGDGFVFINGEVFDFKGGLAQSKVIIKEVVENLTFQNGNANPVIKTRYVTFGTGVGAFNWADFKRPIETKEISALIQRIEDLEARPLVGNIPIGLIAIWGQAANLIPVGWEEYTELSGRVPIGFSNDAEFDVVGKTGGAKSKTLSVSEMPEHDHAIGNSRRNTGGGSGGDENHPTSFAGTRDHITDKQGSGTAFSIMNPFRVVHFIKYKG
;
A
#
# COMPACT_ATOMS: atom_id res chain seq x y z
N MET A 1 -14.68 0.47 -47.36
CA MET A 1 -13.57 0.91 -48.23
C MET A 1 -14.07 0.88 -49.66
N ASN A 2 -13.73 1.88 -50.48
CA ASN A 2 -14.14 1.89 -51.89
C ASN A 2 -13.42 0.76 -52.64
N LYS A 3 -14.13 0.04 -53.50
CA LYS A 3 -13.58 -1.03 -54.33
C LYS A 3 -13.51 -0.53 -55.78
N LEU A 4 -12.32 -0.56 -56.37
CA LEU A 4 -12.13 -0.27 -57.79
C LEU A 4 -12.24 -1.58 -58.57
N GLU A 5 -13.22 -1.67 -59.48
CA GLU A 5 -13.36 -2.80 -60.39
C GLU A 5 -12.54 -2.55 -61.65
N VAL A 6 -11.28 -2.98 -61.61
CA VAL A 6 -10.28 -2.66 -62.64
C VAL A 6 -10.22 -3.66 -63.80
N ASN A 7 -10.91 -4.80 -63.69
CA ASN A 7 -10.90 -5.85 -64.69
C ASN A 7 -12.30 -5.98 -65.31
N GLN A 8 -12.58 -5.16 -66.33
CA GLN A 8 -13.85 -5.10 -67.03
C GLN A 8 -13.66 -5.36 -68.53
N VAL A 9 -14.65 -6.00 -69.15
CA VAL A 9 -14.66 -6.23 -70.60
C VAL A 9 -14.74 -4.87 -71.30
N GLY A 10 -13.78 -4.58 -72.19
CA GLY A 10 -13.66 -3.29 -72.88
C GLY A 10 -12.51 -2.40 -72.40
N GLY A 11 -11.74 -2.83 -71.40
CA GLY A 11 -10.56 -2.13 -70.90
C GLY A 11 -10.86 -1.14 -69.76
N PHE A 12 -9.82 -0.78 -69.00
CA PHE A 12 -9.94 0.09 -67.83
C PHE A 12 -9.37 1.49 -68.12
N PRO A 13 -10.15 2.57 -67.95
CA PRO A 13 -9.67 3.92 -68.24
C PRO A 13 -8.77 4.45 -67.11
N MET A 14 -7.47 4.59 -67.41
CA MET A 14 -6.46 5.13 -66.49
C MET A 14 -6.47 6.66 -66.52
N THR A 15 -7.38 7.28 -65.75
CA THR A 15 -7.51 8.75 -65.66
C THR A 15 -6.98 9.28 -64.33
N THR A 16 -6.65 10.57 -64.26
CA THR A 16 -6.22 11.23 -63.01
C THR A 16 -7.24 11.08 -61.89
N ARG A 17 -8.54 11.06 -62.20
CA ARG A 17 -9.61 10.77 -61.24
C ARG A 17 -9.48 9.38 -60.61
N ILE A 18 -9.12 8.37 -61.39
CA ILE A 18 -8.94 7.01 -60.88
C ILE A 18 -7.68 6.92 -60.00
N LEU A 19 -6.61 7.60 -60.38
CA LEU A 19 -5.41 7.69 -59.56
C LEU A 19 -5.69 8.39 -58.21
N ASP A 20 -6.52 9.43 -58.19
CA ASP A 20 -6.98 10.08 -56.96
C ASP A 20 -7.79 9.13 -56.06
N GLU A 21 -8.63 8.25 -56.63
CA GLU A 21 -9.34 7.22 -55.85
C GLU A 21 -8.39 6.18 -55.24
N ILE A 22 -7.34 5.77 -55.97
CA ILE A 22 -6.27 4.93 -55.41
C ILE A 22 -5.55 5.67 -54.28
N GLN A 23 -5.34 6.98 -54.44
CA GLN A 23 -4.69 7.79 -53.40
C GLN A 23 -5.50 7.87 -52.11
N LYS A 24 -6.81 8.09 -52.22
CA LYS A 24 -7.72 8.07 -51.07
C LYS A 24 -7.75 6.70 -50.39
N ALA A 25 -7.69 5.62 -51.16
CA ALA A 25 -7.70 4.27 -50.61
C ALA A 25 -6.48 4.01 -49.71
N HIS A 26 -5.28 4.42 -50.13
CA HIS A 26 -4.08 4.24 -49.30
C HIS A 26 -4.02 5.21 -48.11
N ALA A 27 -4.62 6.39 -48.21
CA ALA A 27 -4.63 7.38 -47.13
C ALA A 27 -5.31 6.85 -45.86
N VAL A 28 -6.26 5.90 -45.99
CA VAL A 28 -6.92 5.25 -44.85
C VAL A 28 -5.92 4.54 -43.93
N PHE A 29 -4.79 4.02 -44.44
CA PHE A 29 -3.81 3.34 -43.60
C PHE A 29 -3.13 4.25 -42.59
N ASN A 30 -3.13 5.57 -42.81
CA ASN A 30 -2.67 6.53 -41.80
C ASN A 30 -3.48 6.41 -40.49
N SER A 31 -4.77 6.08 -40.57
CA SER A 31 -5.61 5.89 -39.38
C SER A 31 -5.12 4.77 -38.46
N LEU A 32 -4.40 3.76 -38.99
CA LEU A 32 -3.81 2.69 -38.18
C LEU A 32 -2.71 3.20 -37.26
N GLY A 33 -1.97 4.24 -37.66
CA GLY A 33 -1.02 4.92 -36.77
C GLY A 33 -1.70 5.53 -35.54
N GLY A 34 -2.99 5.89 -35.66
CA GLY A 34 -3.80 6.39 -34.54
C GLY A 34 -3.95 5.38 -33.40
N LEU A 35 -3.85 4.08 -33.66
CA LEU A 35 -3.87 3.04 -32.61
C LEU A 35 -2.69 3.19 -31.65
N ALA A 36 -1.57 3.70 -32.13
CA ALA A 36 -0.35 3.91 -31.35
C ALA A 36 -0.34 5.27 -30.63
N GLY A 37 -1.33 6.14 -30.88
CA GLY A 37 -1.41 7.50 -30.34
C GLY A 37 -0.59 8.53 -31.12
N ASN A 38 -0.89 9.82 -30.90
CA ASN A 38 -0.17 10.92 -31.55
C ASN A 38 1.25 11.08 -30.99
N PHE A 39 2.18 11.58 -31.82
CA PHE A 39 3.61 11.69 -31.50
C PHE A 39 4.21 10.33 -31.12
N THR A 40 4.14 9.40 -32.07
CA THR A 40 4.58 8.03 -31.83
C THR A 40 5.61 7.59 -32.86
N ILE A 41 6.67 6.91 -32.39
CA ILE A 41 7.65 6.23 -33.25
C ILE A 41 7.08 4.86 -33.56
N ILE A 42 6.65 4.65 -34.81
CA ILE A 42 6.08 3.39 -35.27
C ILE A 42 7.19 2.34 -35.46
N ALA A 43 8.27 2.73 -36.14
CA ALA A 43 9.39 1.84 -36.45
C ALA A 43 10.69 2.64 -36.67
N GLY A 44 11.84 1.96 -36.60
CA GLY A 44 13.15 2.62 -36.78
C GLY A 44 13.43 3.66 -35.70
N CYS A 45 14.06 4.78 -36.06
CA CYS A 45 14.45 5.88 -35.15
C CYS A 45 15.30 5.38 -33.96
N VAL A 46 16.21 4.43 -34.22
CA VAL A 46 17.10 3.86 -33.20
C VAL A 46 18.26 4.82 -32.97
N THR A 47 18.57 5.11 -31.70
CA THR A 47 19.69 5.98 -31.34
C THR A 47 20.97 5.17 -31.24
N VAL A 48 22.00 5.57 -31.97
CA VAL A 48 23.35 5.00 -31.91
C VAL A 48 24.33 6.13 -31.67
N GLY A 49 24.91 6.18 -30.47
CA GLY A 49 25.74 7.30 -30.04
C GLY A 49 24.95 8.61 -30.01
N SER A 50 25.36 9.59 -30.82
CA SER A 50 24.73 10.92 -30.92
C SER A 50 23.75 11.04 -32.10
N THR A 51 23.55 9.95 -32.86
CA THR A 51 22.76 9.94 -34.09
C THR A 51 21.51 9.11 -33.89
N VAL A 52 20.39 9.55 -34.43
CA VAL A 52 19.18 8.74 -34.57
C VAL A 52 19.08 8.29 -36.02
N GLY A 53 18.86 7.01 -36.27
CA GLY A 53 18.65 6.47 -37.61
C GLY A 53 17.28 6.83 -38.20
N ASP A 54 17.09 6.46 -39.46
CA ASP A 54 15.81 6.62 -40.16
C ASP A 54 14.69 5.75 -39.53
N GLY A 55 13.45 6.09 -39.80
CA GLY A 55 12.30 5.34 -39.33
C GLY A 55 10.96 5.91 -39.78
N PHE A 56 9.92 5.66 -39.00
CA PHE A 56 8.57 6.11 -39.26
C PHE A 56 7.95 6.69 -37.98
N VAL A 57 7.31 7.84 -38.11
CA VAL A 57 6.66 8.53 -37.01
C VAL A 57 5.22 8.90 -37.37
N PHE A 58 4.36 8.97 -36.37
CA PHE A 58 2.97 9.37 -36.52
C PHE A 58 2.73 10.73 -35.87
N ILE A 59 2.23 11.68 -36.65
CA ILE A 59 1.96 13.05 -36.20
C ILE A 59 0.62 13.52 -36.77
N ASN A 60 -0.27 14.00 -35.91
CA ASN A 60 -1.53 14.66 -36.24
C ASN A 60 -2.39 13.89 -37.28
N GLY A 61 -2.43 12.56 -37.20
CA GLY A 61 -3.25 11.74 -38.08
C GLY A 61 -2.56 11.18 -39.33
N GLU A 62 -1.26 11.44 -39.52
CA GLU A 62 -0.50 11.03 -40.70
C GLU A 62 0.81 10.33 -40.32
N VAL A 63 1.16 9.28 -41.06
CA VAL A 63 2.44 8.59 -40.93
C VAL A 63 3.47 9.26 -41.85
N PHE A 64 4.62 9.62 -41.29
CA PHE A 64 5.73 10.23 -42.02
C PHE A 64 6.97 9.35 -41.96
N ASP A 65 7.72 9.36 -43.05
CA ASP A 65 9.13 8.96 -43.02
C ASP A 65 9.89 9.89 -42.07
N PHE A 66 10.67 9.31 -41.18
CA PHE A 66 11.65 10.02 -40.37
C PHE A 66 13.03 9.87 -40.99
N LYS A 67 13.64 11.00 -41.37
CA LYS A 67 15.02 11.09 -41.82
C LYS A 67 15.89 11.51 -40.65
N GLY A 68 16.69 10.55 -40.18
CA GLY A 68 17.56 10.66 -39.04
C GLY A 68 18.76 11.58 -39.26
N GLY A 69 19.64 11.61 -38.28
CA GLY A 69 20.80 12.50 -38.22
C GLY A 69 21.25 12.74 -36.80
N LEU A 70 22.08 13.77 -36.58
CA LEU A 70 22.48 14.18 -35.23
C LEU A 70 21.23 14.51 -34.41
N ALA A 71 21.14 13.92 -33.22
CA ALA A 71 19.99 14.09 -32.33
C ALA A 71 19.82 15.56 -31.93
N GLN A 72 18.61 16.08 -32.09
CA GLN A 72 18.22 17.42 -31.63
C GLN A 72 16.98 17.33 -30.74
N SER A 73 16.66 18.42 -30.03
CA SER A 73 15.50 18.48 -29.14
C SER A 73 14.17 18.61 -29.88
N LYS A 74 14.19 19.02 -31.16
CA LYS A 74 13.00 19.27 -31.96
C LYS A 74 13.08 18.65 -33.34
N VAL A 75 11.91 18.30 -33.87
CA VAL A 75 11.72 17.81 -35.24
C VAL A 75 10.73 18.69 -35.98
N ILE A 76 10.85 18.74 -37.29
CA ILE A 76 9.97 19.51 -38.17
C ILE A 76 9.57 18.67 -39.37
N ILE A 77 8.35 18.89 -39.87
CA ILE A 77 7.89 18.30 -41.13
C ILE A 77 8.44 19.17 -42.27
N LYS A 78 9.15 18.56 -43.21
CA LYS A 78 9.60 19.19 -44.45
C LYS A 78 8.81 18.62 -45.63
N GLU A 79 8.52 19.46 -46.61
CA GLU A 79 7.93 19.08 -47.89
C GLU A 79 8.96 19.34 -48.99
N VAL A 80 9.24 18.33 -49.80
CA VAL A 80 10.05 18.44 -51.01
C VAL A 80 9.12 18.22 -52.20
N VAL A 81 9.16 19.15 -53.14
CA VAL A 81 8.33 19.12 -54.35
C VAL A 81 9.22 18.84 -55.54
N GLU A 82 8.90 17.78 -56.27
CA GLU A 82 9.52 17.45 -57.55
C GLU A 82 8.63 17.95 -58.69
N ASN A 83 9.23 18.77 -59.56
CA ASN A 83 8.57 19.31 -60.73
C ASN A 83 8.90 18.45 -61.96
N LEU A 84 7.88 17.99 -62.68
CA LEU A 84 8.06 17.27 -63.94
C LEU A 84 7.64 18.14 -65.13
N THR A 85 8.43 18.08 -66.20
CA THR A 85 8.14 18.77 -67.45
C THR A 85 7.10 18.00 -68.24
N PHE A 86 6.01 18.68 -68.60
CA PHE A 86 4.95 18.12 -69.42
C PHE A 86 5.22 18.32 -70.91
N GLN A 87 4.45 17.64 -71.77
CA GLN A 87 4.62 17.66 -73.23
C GLN A 87 4.49 19.07 -73.85
N ASN A 88 3.90 20.03 -73.13
CA ASN A 88 3.83 21.44 -73.51
C ASN A 88 5.06 22.26 -73.11
N GLY A 89 6.10 21.63 -72.53
CA GLY A 89 7.34 22.28 -72.09
C GLY A 89 7.27 22.90 -70.69
N ASN A 90 6.11 22.93 -70.02
CA ASN A 90 5.98 23.53 -68.69
C ASN A 90 6.32 22.51 -67.59
N ALA A 91 7.10 22.95 -66.61
CA ALA A 91 7.38 22.19 -65.39
C ALA A 91 6.25 22.40 -64.36
N ASN A 92 5.62 21.31 -63.93
CA ASN A 92 4.54 21.34 -62.94
C ASN A 92 4.93 20.50 -61.71
N PRO A 93 4.51 20.89 -60.49
CA PRO A 93 4.73 20.08 -59.30
C PRO A 93 3.90 18.80 -59.36
N VAL A 94 4.56 17.65 -59.38
CA VAL A 94 3.87 16.35 -59.52
C VAL A 94 4.03 15.48 -58.27
N ILE A 95 5.23 15.40 -57.70
CA ILE A 95 5.48 14.53 -56.54
C ILE A 95 5.81 15.41 -55.35
N LYS A 96 5.01 15.29 -54.29
CA LYS A 96 5.23 15.99 -53.02
C LYS A 96 5.57 14.95 -51.97
N THR A 97 6.80 14.99 -51.47
CA THR A 97 7.28 14.09 -50.42
C THR A 97 7.36 14.86 -49.12
N ARG A 98 6.55 14.47 -48.14
CA ARG A 98 6.62 15.01 -46.78
C ARG A 98 7.34 14.03 -45.86
N TYR A 99 8.30 14.52 -45.10
CA TYR A 99 9.05 13.73 -44.14
C TYR A 99 9.40 14.55 -42.91
N VAL A 100 9.66 13.87 -41.81
CA VAL A 100 10.07 14.46 -40.54
C VAL A 100 11.58 14.34 -40.42
N THR A 101 12.25 15.39 -39.95
CA THR A 101 13.68 15.34 -39.61
C THR A 101 13.97 16.28 -38.45
N PHE A 102 15.14 16.15 -37.85
CA PHE A 102 15.59 17.09 -36.83
C PHE A 102 15.71 18.50 -37.41
N GLY A 103 15.17 19.47 -36.67
CA GLY A 103 15.15 20.86 -37.11
C GLY A 103 14.41 21.75 -36.14
N THR A 104 14.65 23.05 -36.29
CA THR A 104 14.00 24.10 -35.51
C THR A 104 13.25 25.04 -36.45
N GLY A 105 12.23 25.73 -35.94
CA GLY A 105 11.39 26.63 -36.73
C GLY A 105 9.94 26.67 -36.24
N VAL A 106 9.12 27.41 -36.97
CA VAL A 106 7.67 27.46 -36.74
C VAL A 106 7.06 26.10 -37.07
N GLY A 107 6.22 25.58 -36.18
CA GLY A 107 5.61 24.26 -36.35
C GLY A 107 6.52 23.08 -36.01
N ALA A 108 7.66 23.31 -35.35
CA ALA A 108 8.51 22.23 -34.83
C ALA A 108 7.89 21.59 -33.57
N PHE A 109 8.00 20.26 -33.48
CA PHE A 109 7.52 19.43 -32.38
C PHE A 109 8.68 18.99 -31.49
N ASN A 110 8.47 18.80 -30.20
CA ASN A 110 9.55 18.32 -29.32
C ASN A 110 9.78 16.84 -29.58
N TRP A 111 11.04 16.45 -29.77
CA TRP A 111 11.40 15.05 -29.96
C TRP A 111 11.11 14.21 -28.69
N ALA A 112 11.19 14.82 -27.52
CA ALA A 112 10.90 14.16 -26.24
C ALA A 112 9.45 13.69 -26.10
N ASP A 113 8.51 14.29 -26.84
CA ASP A 113 7.10 13.91 -26.85
C ASP A 113 6.88 12.60 -27.63
N PHE A 114 7.83 12.23 -28.51
CA PHE A 114 7.73 11.01 -29.30
C PHE A 114 8.00 9.78 -28.45
N LYS A 115 7.00 8.91 -28.32
CA LYS A 115 7.11 7.65 -27.57
C LYS A 115 7.02 6.44 -28.50
N ARG A 116 7.52 5.30 -28.05
CA ARG A 116 7.30 4.01 -28.74
C ARG A 116 6.04 3.37 -28.15
N PRO A 117 5.15 2.81 -28.98
CA PRO A 117 4.02 2.07 -28.46
C PRO A 117 4.52 0.76 -27.82
N ILE A 118 3.79 0.28 -26.82
CA ILE A 118 3.99 -1.07 -26.29
C ILE A 118 3.34 -2.03 -27.27
N GLU A 119 4.01 -3.15 -27.57
CA GLU A 119 3.42 -4.18 -28.43
C GLU A 119 2.13 -4.73 -27.79
N THR A 120 1.05 -4.81 -28.56
CA THR A 120 -0.27 -5.25 -28.05
C THR A 120 -0.21 -6.63 -27.38
N LYS A 121 0.74 -7.49 -27.78
CA LYS A 121 0.97 -8.81 -27.19
C LYS A 121 1.42 -8.76 -25.73
N GLU A 122 2.07 -7.67 -25.31
CA GLU A 122 2.58 -7.48 -23.95
C GLU A 122 1.53 -6.90 -22.99
N ILE A 123 0.40 -6.41 -23.51
CA ILE A 123 -0.66 -5.79 -22.69
C ILE A 123 -1.31 -6.82 -21.75
N SER A 124 -1.48 -8.08 -22.16
CA SER A 124 -2.03 -9.13 -21.29
C SER A 124 -1.14 -9.43 -20.09
N ALA A 125 0.19 -9.41 -20.27
CA ALA A 125 1.13 -9.59 -19.17
C ALA A 125 1.12 -8.39 -18.19
N LEU A 126 0.91 -7.17 -18.70
CA LEU A 126 0.73 -5.99 -17.86
C LEU A 126 -0.56 -6.03 -17.05
N ILE A 127 -1.66 -6.49 -17.65
CA ILE A 127 -2.94 -6.70 -16.94
C ILE A 127 -2.76 -7.74 -15.84
N GLN A 128 -2.17 -8.90 -16.16
CA GLN A 128 -1.90 -9.94 -15.17
C GLN A 128 -1.03 -9.41 -14.01
N ARG A 129 0.01 -8.63 -14.32
CA ARG A 129 0.87 -8.03 -13.30
C ARG A 129 0.10 -7.03 -12.42
N ILE A 130 -0.82 -6.26 -12.97
CA ILE A 130 -1.66 -5.33 -12.20
C ILE A 130 -2.63 -6.12 -11.32
N GLU A 131 -3.29 -7.14 -11.86
CA GLU A 131 -4.16 -8.04 -11.09
C GLU A 131 -3.37 -8.69 -9.94
N ASP A 132 -2.14 -9.14 -10.18
CA ASP A 132 -1.26 -9.70 -9.13
C ASP A 132 -0.85 -8.64 -8.09
N LEU A 133 -0.69 -7.37 -8.48
CA LEU A 133 -0.35 -6.27 -7.58
C LEU A 133 -1.55 -5.77 -6.77
N GLU A 134 -2.76 -5.81 -7.33
CA GLU A 134 -4.01 -5.47 -6.65
C GLU A 134 -4.49 -6.63 -5.77
N ALA A 135 -4.24 -7.86 -6.19
CA ALA A 135 -4.45 -9.07 -5.40
C ALA A 135 -3.38 -9.26 -4.31
N ARG A 136 -2.23 -8.59 -4.40
CA ARG A 136 -1.40 -8.40 -3.22
C ARG A 136 -2.23 -7.58 -2.25
N PRO A 137 -2.68 -8.18 -1.14
CA PRO A 137 -3.29 -7.36 -0.12
C PRO A 137 -2.20 -6.37 0.33
N LEU A 138 -2.55 -5.21 0.92
CA LEU A 138 -1.62 -4.20 1.51
C LEU A 138 -0.69 -4.76 2.63
N VAL A 139 -0.47 -6.06 2.61
CA VAL A 139 -0.07 -7.02 3.62
C VAL A 139 1.19 -7.78 3.19
N GLY A 140 1.77 -7.46 2.02
CA GLY A 140 3.10 -7.95 1.62
C GLY A 140 4.21 -7.62 2.64
N ASN A 141 3.95 -6.71 3.58
CA ASN A 141 4.85 -6.33 4.66
C ASN A 141 4.37 -6.76 6.06
N ILE A 142 3.25 -7.49 6.19
CA ILE A 142 2.77 -7.97 7.49
C ILE A 142 3.16 -9.44 7.63
N PRO A 143 4.04 -9.79 8.59
CA PRO A 143 4.42 -11.17 8.83
C PRO A 143 3.21 -12.01 9.25
N ILE A 144 3.10 -13.22 8.69
CA ILE A 144 2.14 -14.22 9.18
C ILE A 144 2.42 -14.47 10.67
N GLY A 145 1.37 -14.42 11.48
CA GLY A 145 1.47 -14.53 12.93
C GLY A 145 1.59 -13.20 13.69
N LEU A 146 1.63 -12.05 13.00
CA LEU A 146 1.56 -10.76 13.68
C LEU A 146 0.27 -10.65 14.49
N ILE A 147 0.39 -10.26 15.75
CA ILE A 147 -0.73 -9.95 16.64
C ILE A 147 -0.91 -8.43 16.69
N ALA A 148 -2.13 -7.96 16.45
CA ALA A 148 -2.49 -6.55 16.49
C ALA A 148 -3.69 -6.30 17.42
N ILE A 149 -3.81 -5.06 17.92
CA ILE A 149 -4.96 -4.61 18.70
C ILE A 149 -6.09 -4.21 17.73
N TRP A 150 -7.29 -4.73 17.99
CA TRP A 150 -8.50 -4.47 17.20
C TRP A 150 -9.58 -3.82 18.06
N GLY A 151 -9.94 -2.59 17.72
CA GLY A 151 -10.88 -1.76 18.49
C GLY A 151 -12.36 -1.90 18.08
N GLN A 152 -12.69 -2.75 17.10
CA GLN A 152 -14.07 -2.95 16.62
C GLN A 152 -14.59 -4.35 16.96
N ALA A 153 -15.86 -4.62 16.63
CA ALA A 153 -16.49 -5.91 16.87
C ALA A 153 -15.80 -7.05 16.09
N ALA A 154 -15.84 -8.27 16.63
CA ALA A 154 -15.22 -9.45 16.04
C ALA A 154 -15.76 -9.81 14.65
N ASN A 155 -17.03 -9.50 14.35
CA ASN A 155 -17.62 -9.73 13.02
C ASN A 155 -17.11 -8.77 11.94
N LEU A 156 -16.31 -7.76 12.30
CA LEU A 156 -15.71 -6.79 11.38
C LEU A 156 -14.20 -7.04 11.16
N ILE A 157 -13.67 -8.18 11.64
CA ILE A 157 -12.27 -8.53 11.44
C ILE A 157 -11.96 -8.60 9.93
N PRO A 158 -10.93 -7.89 9.44
CA PRO A 158 -10.59 -7.89 8.01
C PRO A 158 -10.24 -9.28 7.48
N VAL A 159 -10.45 -9.49 6.18
CA VAL A 159 -10.00 -10.70 5.47
C VAL A 159 -8.48 -10.85 5.63
N GLY A 160 -8.02 -12.10 5.80
CA GLY A 160 -6.62 -12.42 6.11
C GLY A 160 -6.27 -12.35 7.60
N TRP A 161 -7.19 -11.92 8.45
CA TRP A 161 -7.03 -11.92 9.91
C TRP A 161 -8.00 -12.89 10.60
N GLU A 162 -7.68 -13.26 11.82
CA GLU A 162 -8.52 -14.05 12.72
C GLU A 162 -8.44 -13.53 14.15
N GLU A 163 -9.43 -13.83 14.99
CA GLU A 163 -9.38 -13.48 16.40
C GLU A 163 -8.29 -14.30 17.13
N TYR A 164 -7.52 -13.64 18.00
CA TYR A 164 -6.47 -14.26 18.80
C TYR A 164 -6.89 -14.37 20.27
N THR A 165 -7.51 -15.49 20.62
CA THR A 165 -8.16 -15.71 21.93
C THR A 165 -7.20 -15.98 23.09
N GLU A 166 -5.93 -16.32 22.81
CA GLU A 166 -4.93 -16.60 23.86
C GLU A 166 -4.65 -15.37 24.74
N LEU A 167 -4.84 -14.15 24.20
CA LEU A 167 -4.73 -12.90 24.96
C LEU A 167 -6.05 -12.40 25.56
N SER A 168 -7.14 -13.17 25.44
CA SER A 168 -8.42 -12.78 26.02
C SER A 168 -8.32 -12.59 27.53
N GLY A 169 -8.68 -11.40 28.00
CA GLY A 169 -8.62 -11.03 29.42
C GLY A 169 -7.21 -10.94 30.00
N ARG A 170 -6.17 -10.83 29.15
CA ARG A 170 -4.75 -10.73 29.54
C ARG A 170 -4.13 -9.46 28.97
N VAL A 171 -3.11 -8.98 29.66
CA VAL A 171 -2.24 -7.90 29.15
C VAL A 171 -0.96 -8.56 28.64
N PRO A 172 -0.56 -8.32 27.37
CA PRO A 172 0.67 -8.89 26.85
C PRO A 172 1.89 -8.28 27.57
N ILE A 173 2.84 -9.14 27.95
CA ILE A 173 4.13 -8.76 28.51
C ILE A 173 5.21 -9.21 27.53
N GLY A 174 6.20 -8.36 27.28
CA GLY A 174 7.30 -8.68 26.38
C GLY A 174 8.14 -9.83 26.93
N PHE A 175 8.61 -10.69 26.03
CA PHE A 175 9.60 -11.71 26.37
C PHE A 175 10.84 -11.07 26.98
N SER A 176 11.38 -11.68 28.04
CA SER A 176 12.67 -11.31 28.63
C SER A 176 13.34 -12.55 29.20
N ASN A 177 14.59 -12.43 29.67
CA ASN A 177 15.31 -13.56 30.27
C ASN A 177 14.97 -13.79 31.76
N ASP A 178 14.03 -13.02 32.31
CA ASP A 178 13.55 -13.22 33.68
C ASP A 178 12.68 -14.48 33.76
N ALA A 179 12.79 -15.22 34.87
CA ALA A 179 12.11 -16.51 35.05
C ALA A 179 10.59 -16.42 34.88
N GLU A 180 9.97 -15.27 35.07
CA GLU A 180 8.54 -15.04 34.88
C GLU A 180 8.14 -14.89 33.40
N PHE A 181 9.06 -14.49 32.52
CA PHE A 181 8.79 -14.05 31.15
C PHE A 181 9.69 -14.72 30.07
N ASP A 182 10.40 -15.77 30.46
CA ASP A 182 11.39 -16.54 29.69
C ASP A 182 10.81 -17.53 28.67
N VAL A 183 9.48 -17.64 28.59
CA VAL A 183 8.79 -18.54 27.67
C VAL A 183 7.62 -17.80 27.02
N VAL A 184 7.59 -17.76 25.69
CA VAL A 184 6.47 -17.19 24.93
C VAL A 184 5.21 -18.02 25.20
N GLY A 185 4.11 -17.33 25.55
CA GLY A 185 2.83 -17.97 25.87
C GLY A 185 2.68 -18.38 27.34
N LYS A 186 3.71 -18.18 28.18
CA LYS A 186 3.58 -18.34 29.62
C LYS A 186 2.52 -17.38 30.17
N THR A 187 1.67 -17.90 31.05
CA THR A 187 0.59 -17.13 31.67
C THR A 187 0.83 -16.97 33.17
N GLY A 188 0.33 -15.88 33.74
CA GLY A 188 0.47 -15.57 35.15
C GLY A 188 -0.40 -14.37 35.55
N GLY A 189 -0.23 -13.92 36.79
CA GLY A 189 -0.98 -12.81 37.37
C GLY A 189 -2.32 -13.22 37.99
N ALA A 190 -2.98 -12.24 38.63
CA ALA A 190 -4.27 -12.41 39.27
C ALA A 190 -5.12 -11.15 39.09
N LYS A 191 -6.45 -11.27 39.19
CA LYS A 191 -7.36 -10.12 39.17
C LYS A 191 -7.53 -9.48 40.54
N SER A 192 -7.35 -10.27 41.59
CA SER A 192 -7.50 -9.86 42.98
C SER A 192 -6.48 -10.56 43.87
N LYS A 193 -6.19 -9.97 45.02
CA LYS A 193 -5.29 -10.52 46.03
C LYS A 193 -5.94 -10.45 47.42
N THR A 194 -5.74 -11.49 48.22
CA THR A 194 -6.01 -11.48 49.66
C THR A 194 -4.67 -11.42 50.37
N LEU A 195 -4.50 -10.50 51.32
CA LEU A 195 -3.26 -10.38 52.08
C LEU A 195 -3.03 -11.62 52.94
N SER A 196 -1.82 -12.15 52.91
CA SER A 196 -1.37 -13.18 53.85
C SER A 196 -0.74 -12.57 55.11
N VAL A 197 -0.56 -13.38 56.15
CA VAL A 197 0.09 -12.94 57.40
C VAL A 197 1.52 -12.44 57.13
N SER A 198 2.26 -13.06 56.21
CA SER A 198 3.62 -12.65 55.85
C SER A 198 3.68 -11.32 55.10
N GLU A 199 2.56 -10.81 54.61
CA GLU A 199 2.44 -9.55 53.91
C GLU A 199 1.98 -8.40 54.82
N MET A 200 1.68 -8.70 56.09
CA MET A 200 1.35 -7.67 57.08
C MET A 200 2.62 -7.00 57.60
N PRO A 201 2.67 -5.67 57.69
CA PRO A 201 3.74 -4.98 58.39
C PRO A 201 3.85 -5.42 59.85
N GLU A 202 5.08 -5.37 60.38
CA GLU A 202 5.31 -5.50 61.82
C GLU A 202 4.56 -4.40 62.57
N HIS A 203 3.87 -4.78 63.64
CA HIS A 203 3.09 -3.88 64.47
C HIS A 203 3.00 -4.43 65.90
N ASP A 204 2.78 -3.55 66.87
CA ASP A 204 2.59 -3.87 68.27
C ASP A 204 1.27 -3.32 68.81
N HIS A 205 0.85 -3.84 69.98
CA HIS A 205 -0.35 -3.40 70.68
C HIS A 205 0.02 -3.05 72.12
N ALA A 206 -0.18 -1.79 72.52
CA ALA A 206 0.05 -1.36 73.89
C ALA A 206 -1.19 -1.63 74.76
N ILE A 207 -1.06 -2.52 75.74
CA ILE A 207 -2.14 -2.81 76.71
C ILE A 207 -1.78 -2.19 78.05
N GLY A 208 -2.43 -1.08 78.39
CA GLY A 208 -2.22 -0.38 79.65
C GLY A 208 -2.92 -1.08 80.82
N ASN A 209 -2.16 -1.56 81.79
CA ASN A 209 -2.73 -2.18 83.00
C ASN A 209 -2.98 -1.11 84.07
N SER A 210 -4.25 -0.70 84.26
CA SER A 210 -4.61 0.29 85.28
C SER A 210 -4.63 -0.34 86.67
N ARG A 211 -3.52 -0.23 87.41
CA ARG A 211 -3.54 -0.53 88.86
C ARG A 211 -4.31 0.58 89.56
N ARG A 212 -5.55 0.31 90.02
CA ARG A 212 -6.21 1.18 91.00
C ARG A 212 -5.39 1.13 92.29
N ASN A 213 -4.62 2.18 92.56
CA ASN A 213 -3.96 2.36 93.84
C ASN A 213 -4.99 2.96 94.82
N THR A 214 -5.81 2.12 95.47
CA THR A 214 -6.67 2.57 96.57
C THR A 214 -5.83 2.68 97.84
N GLY A 215 -5.08 3.78 97.94
CA GLY A 215 -4.48 4.19 99.20
C GLY A 215 -5.55 4.75 100.14
N GLY A 216 -5.87 4.00 101.20
CA GLY A 216 -6.55 4.53 102.40
C GLY A 216 -7.81 3.77 102.81
N GLY A 217 -7.71 3.06 103.95
CA GLY A 217 -8.85 2.64 104.77
C GLY A 217 -9.13 1.14 104.76
N SER A 218 -8.64 0.43 105.78
CA SER A 218 -9.06 -0.93 106.12
C SER A 218 -10.54 -0.95 106.49
N GLY A 219 -11.37 -1.50 105.60
CA GLY A 219 -12.72 -1.97 105.87
C GLY A 219 -12.91 -3.27 105.12
N GLY A 220 -12.85 -4.40 105.83
CA GLY A 220 -12.98 -5.73 105.25
C GLY A 220 -14.36 -5.89 104.61
N ASP A 221 -14.35 -6.11 103.30
CA ASP A 221 -15.44 -6.75 102.58
C ASP A 221 -14.83 -7.97 101.87
N GLU A 222 -15.10 -9.15 102.42
CA GLU A 222 -14.53 -10.45 102.04
C GLU A 222 -15.16 -11.02 100.76
N ASN A 223 -15.29 -10.19 99.72
CA ASN A 223 -15.66 -10.64 98.38
C ASN A 223 -14.89 -9.93 97.27
N HIS A 224 -13.65 -9.53 97.56
CA HIS A 224 -12.67 -9.26 96.53
C HIS A 224 -11.79 -10.50 96.40
N PRO A 225 -11.86 -11.30 95.32
CA PRO A 225 -10.89 -12.36 95.12
C PRO A 225 -9.53 -11.68 94.89
N THR A 226 -8.74 -11.54 95.95
CA THR A 226 -7.31 -11.25 95.85
C THR A 226 -6.60 -12.53 95.45
N SER A 227 -6.92 -12.97 94.23
CA SER A 227 -6.23 -14.03 93.52
C SER A 227 -5.65 -13.39 92.28
N PHE A 228 -4.47 -12.77 92.38
CA PHE A 228 -3.59 -12.60 91.23
C PHE A 228 -2.96 -13.95 90.84
N ALA A 229 -3.75 -15.02 90.89
CA ALA A 229 -3.38 -16.36 90.47
C ALA A 229 -4.12 -16.63 89.16
N GLY A 230 -3.56 -16.08 88.09
CA GLY A 230 -4.04 -16.27 86.73
C GLY A 230 -3.47 -15.19 85.82
N THR A 231 -2.56 -15.56 84.93
CA THR A 231 -2.17 -14.74 83.79
C THR A 231 -3.45 -14.45 83.01
N ARG A 232 -4.01 -13.24 83.13
CA ARG A 232 -5.08 -12.80 82.23
C ARG A 232 -4.40 -12.40 80.93
N ASP A 233 -4.46 -13.26 79.93
CA ASP A 233 -4.07 -12.91 78.58
C ASP A 233 -5.01 -11.79 78.10
N HIS A 234 -4.48 -10.57 78.05
CA HIS A 234 -5.17 -9.47 77.39
C HIS A 234 -4.92 -9.63 75.90
N ILE A 235 -5.84 -10.28 75.21
CA ILE A 235 -5.78 -10.48 73.75
C ILE A 235 -6.69 -9.46 73.10
N THR A 236 -6.20 -8.77 72.08
CA THR A 236 -7.01 -7.88 71.25
C THR A 236 -7.93 -8.68 70.33
N ASP A 237 -9.07 -8.10 69.95
CA ASP A 237 -9.92 -8.71 68.92
C ASP A 237 -9.19 -8.83 67.57
N LYS A 238 -9.60 -9.80 66.76
CA LYS A 238 -9.08 -9.96 65.39
C LYS A 238 -9.51 -8.74 64.56
N GLN A 239 -8.53 -8.11 63.89
CA GLN A 239 -8.76 -7.02 62.95
C GLN A 239 -8.33 -7.44 61.54
N GLY A 240 -8.96 -6.84 60.53
CA GLY A 240 -8.77 -7.17 59.11
C GLY A 240 -9.95 -7.96 58.54
N SER A 241 -10.46 -7.54 57.37
CA SER A 241 -11.61 -8.18 56.73
C SER A 241 -11.28 -9.53 56.09
N GLY A 242 -9.99 -9.78 55.77
CA GLY A 242 -9.56 -10.95 55.01
C GLY A 242 -10.15 -11.02 53.59
N THR A 243 -10.79 -9.95 53.12
CA THR A 243 -11.46 -9.90 51.82
C THR A 243 -10.46 -9.61 50.72
N ALA A 244 -10.59 -10.30 49.59
CA ALA A 244 -9.81 -10.00 48.41
C ALA A 244 -10.11 -8.59 47.89
N PHE A 245 -9.09 -7.89 47.44
CA PHE A 245 -9.24 -6.59 46.77
C PHE A 245 -8.71 -6.67 45.34
N SER A 246 -9.25 -5.81 44.46
CA SER A 246 -8.83 -5.75 43.06
C SER A 246 -7.40 -5.25 42.94
N ILE A 247 -6.60 -5.94 42.12
CA ILE A 247 -5.27 -5.48 41.71
C ILE A 247 -5.23 -5.06 40.23
N MET A 248 -6.40 -4.92 39.61
CA MET A 248 -6.53 -4.53 38.21
C MET A 248 -6.38 -3.01 38.03
N ASN A 249 -5.47 -2.62 37.14
CA ASN A 249 -5.38 -1.24 36.63
C ASN A 249 -6.63 -0.90 35.80
N PRO A 250 -6.99 0.39 35.64
CA PRO A 250 -8.00 0.81 34.68
C PRO A 250 -7.69 0.30 33.27
N PHE A 251 -8.69 -0.23 32.56
CA PHE A 251 -8.50 -0.88 31.26
C PHE A 251 -9.68 -0.62 30.31
N ARG A 252 -9.43 -0.78 29.01
CA ARG A 252 -10.44 -0.83 27.95
C ARG A 252 -10.36 -2.19 27.26
N VAL A 253 -11.51 -2.84 27.08
CA VAL A 253 -11.59 -4.12 26.38
C VAL A 253 -11.51 -3.87 24.87
N VAL A 254 -10.60 -4.60 24.22
CA VAL A 254 -10.36 -4.65 22.77
C VAL A 254 -10.14 -6.10 22.38
N HIS A 255 -10.32 -6.43 21.10
CA HIS A 255 -9.92 -7.73 20.59
C HIS A 255 -8.43 -7.72 20.23
N PHE A 256 -7.80 -8.88 20.30
CA PHE A 256 -6.53 -9.13 19.64
C PHE A 256 -6.80 -9.95 18.38
N ILE A 257 -6.13 -9.62 17.28
CA ILE A 257 -6.26 -10.33 16.01
C ILE A 257 -4.90 -10.77 15.51
N LYS A 258 -4.85 -11.93 14.84
CA LYS A 258 -3.65 -12.51 14.25
C LYS A 258 -3.76 -12.54 12.73
N TYR A 259 -2.70 -12.14 12.04
CA TYR A 259 -2.64 -12.25 10.58
C TYR A 259 -2.33 -13.69 10.15
N LYS A 260 -3.13 -14.25 9.24
CA LYS A 260 -3.02 -15.63 8.76
C LYS A 260 -2.64 -15.77 7.27
N GLY A 261 -2.71 -14.69 6.49
CA GLY A 261 -2.55 -14.75 5.03
C GLY A 261 -3.87 -14.60 4.29
#